data_AF-A0A9P7N1C9-F1
#
_entry.id   AF-A0A9P7N1C9-F1
#
_cell.length_a   1.000
_cell.length_b   1.000
_cell.length_c   1.000
_cell.angle_alpha   90.00
_cell.angle_beta   90.00
_cell.angle_gamma   90.00
#
_symmetry.space_group_name_H-M   'P 1'
#
loop_
_entity.id
_entity.type
_entity.pdbx_description
1 polymer ?
#
loop_
_entity_poly.entity_id
_entity_poly.type
_entity_poly.pdbx_seq_one_letter_code
_entity_poly.pdbx_strand_id
1 'polypeptide(L)'
;MPSTASILQGVSLHGRIDEPHRKILTPQALAFLALLHRAFNPTRKRLLERRKARQAEIDRGVLPDFLPETKHIRENATWKGAPPAPGLVDRRVEITGPTDRKMVVNALNADVYTYMADFEGVCFSPRTKQK
;
A
#
# COMPACT_ATOMS: atom_id res chain seq x y z
N MET A 1 1.54 -13.83 24.65
CA MET A 1 1.21 -13.49 23.24
C MET A 1 0.03 -14.35 22.82
N PRO A 2 -1.02 -13.80 22.18
CA PRO A 2 -2.12 -14.61 21.67
C PRO A 2 -1.60 -15.63 20.64
N SER A 3 -2.15 -16.83 20.65
CA SER A 3 -1.74 -17.88 19.71
C SER A 3 -2.17 -17.53 18.29
N THR A 4 -1.44 -18.02 17.29
CA THR A 4 -1.78 -17.84 15.87
C THR A 4 -3.20 -18.29 15.57
N ALA A 5 -3.66 -19.40 16.18
CA ALA A 5 -5.01 -19.91 16.03
C ALA A 5 -6.07 -18.92 16.54
N SER A 6 -5.83 -18.27 17.69
CA SER A 6 -6.73 -17.24 18.22
C SER A 6 -6.77 -16.00 17.32
N ILE A 7 -5.61 -15.57 16.80
CA ILE A 7 -5.56 -14.43 15.87
C ILE A 7 -6.32 -14.74 14.57
N LEU A 8 -6.28 -15.99 14.08
CA LEU A 8 -6.96 -16.36 12.84
C LEU A 8 -8.47 -16.59 12.98
N GLN A 9 -9.04 -16.44 14.18
CA GLN A 9 -10.48 -16.60 14.38
C GLN A 9 -11.27 -15.62 13.50
N GLY A 10 -12.21 -16.14 12.71
CA GLY A 10 -13.04 -15.34 11.79
C GLY A 10 -12.34 -14.93 10.48
N VAL A 11 -11.16 -15.48 10.18
CA VAL A 11 -10.51 -15.32 8.87
C VAL A 11 -10.97 -16.44 7.94
N SER A 12 -11.51 -16.09 6.77
CA SER A 12 -11.91 -17.02 5.72
C SER A 12 -11.14 -16.74 4.42
N LEU A 13 -10.73 -17.80 3.73
CA LEU A 13 -10.12 -17.73 2.41
C LEU A 13 -11.11 -18.26 1.37
N HIS A 14 -11.55 -17.39 0.46
CA HIS A 14 -12.58 -17.74 -0.53
C HIS A 14 -12.03 -18.13 -1.91
N GLY A 15 -10.75 -17.83 -2.18
CA GLY A 15 -10.11 -18.17 -3.46
C GLY A 15 -9.55 -19.60 -3.48
N ARG A 16 -9.39 -20.17 -4.68
CA ARG A 16 -8.66 -21.44 -4.86
C ARG A 16 -7.20 -21.28 -4.40
N ILE A 17 -6.74 -22.18 -3.54
CA ILE A 17 -5.38 -22.16 -2.97
C ILE A 17 -4.56 -23.31 -3.56
N ASP A 18 -3.85 -23.02 -4.65
CA ASP A 18 -2.83 -23.92 -5.18
C ASP A 18 -1.49 -23.81 -4.42
N GLU A 19 -0.57 -24.73 -4.70
CA GLU A 19 0.73 -24.83 -4.02
C GLU A 19 1.57 -23.53 -4.00
N PRO A 20 1.63 -22.71 -5.08
CA PRO A 20 2.33 -21.43 -5.03
C PRO A 20 1.73 -20.45 -4.00
N HIS A 21 0.41 -20.50 -3.78
CA HIS A 21 -0.27 -19.62 -2.84
C HIS A 21 0.06 -20.01 -1.39
N ARG A 22 0.19 -21.32 -1.09
CA ARG A 22 0.53 -21.80 0.27
C ARG A 22 1.88 -21.30 0.76
N LYS A 23 2.81 -21.04 -0.17
CA LYS A 23 4.12 -20.44 0.16
C LYS A 23 4.02 -18.99 0.64
N ILE A 24 2.98 -18.27 0.24
CA ILE A 24 2.75 -16.86 0.59
C ILE A 24 1.74 -16.74 1.74
N LEU A 25 0.64 -17.47 1.67
CA LEU A 25 -0.45 -17.48 2.64
C LEU A 25 -0.17 -18.47 3.79
N THR A 26 1.00 -18.33 4.41
CA THR A 26 1.36 -19.13 5.60
C THR A 26 0.51 -18.71 6.80
N PRO A 27 0.34 -19.58 7.82
CA PRO A 27 -0.41 -19.22 9.03
C PRO A 27 0.09 -17.94 9.70
N GLN A 28 1.41 -17.72 9.71
CA GLN A 28 2.04 -16.52 10.27
C GLN A 28 1.72 -15.27 9.43
N ALA A 29 1.80 -15.36 8.10
CA ALA A 29 1.46 -14.26 7.22
C ALA A 29 -0.02 -13.88 7.33
N LEU A 30 -0.92 -14.88 7.38
CA LEU A 30 -2.35 -14.66 7.56
C LEU A 30 -2.65 -14.02 8.93
N ALA A 31 -1.96 -14.46 9.99
CA ALA A 31 -2.13 -13.86 11.31
C ALA A 31 -1.68 -12.40 11.33
N PHE A 32 -0.56 -12.08 10.68
CA PHE A 32 -0.11 -10.71 10.52
C PHE A 32 -1.11 -9.85 9.74
N LEU A 33 -1.63 -10.34 8.61
CA LEU A 33 -2.68 -9.65 7.84
C LEU A 33 -3.96 -9.43 8.64
N ALA A 34 -4.38 -10.41 9.45
CA ALA A 34 -5.53 -10.29 10.33
C ALA A 34 -5.34 -9.19 11.38
N LEU A 35 -4.13 -9.10 11.97
CA LEU A 35 -3.80 -8.02 12.91
C LEU A 35 -3.82 -6.65 12.23
N LEU A 36 -3.21 -6.50 11.06
CA LEU A 36 -3.24 -5.26 10.28
C LEU A 36 -4.68 -4.85 9.96
N HIS A 37 -5.51 -5.79 9.51
CA HIS A 37 -6.91 -5.52 9.20
C HIS A 37 -7.66 -5.02 10.43
N ARG A 38 -7.56 -5.71 11.56
CA ARG A 38 -8.27 -5.33 12.79
C ARG A 38 -7.81 -3.98 13.33
N ALA A 39 -6.52 -3.68 13.26
CA ALA A 39 -5.96 -2.41 13.73
C ALA A 39 -6.35 -1.22 12.83
N PHE A 40 -6.28 -1.37 11.51
CA PHE A 40 -6.30 -0.21 10.59
C PHE A 40 -7.57 -0.10 9.74
N ASN A 41 -8.32 -1.18 9.51
CA ASN A 41 -9.51 -1.15 8.64
C ASN A 41 -10.61 -0.18 9.12
N PRO A 42 -10.93 -0.06 10.44
CA PRO A 42 -11.92 0.92 10.89
C PRO A 42 -11.54 2.37 10.51
N THR A 43 -10.27 2.72 10.69
CA THR A 43 -9.76 4.05 10.34
C THR A 43 -9.77 4.27 8.83
N ARG A 44 -9.38 3.27 8.03
CA ARG A 44 -9.49 3.29 6.57
C ARG A 44 -10.92 3.61 6.12
N LYS A 45 -11.92 2.91 6.66
CA LYS A 45 -13.33 3.15 6.34
C LYS A 45 -13.78 4.58 6.69
N ARG A 46 -13.42 5.06 7.89
CA ARG A 46 -13.72 6.43 8.33
C ARG A 46 -13.11 7.49 7.39
N LEU A 47 -11.88 7.27 6.93
CA LEU A 47 -11.23 8.18 5.97
C LEU A 47 -11.90 8.18 4.60
N LEU A 48 -12.41 7.03 4.14
CA LEU A 48 -13.17 6.97 2.88
C LEU A 48 -14.49 7.76 2.97
N GLU A 49 -15.21 7.67 4.09
CA GLU A 49 -16.41 8.51 4.30
C GLU A 49 -16.06 9.99 4.40
N ARG A 50 -14.94 10.35 5.04
CA ARG A 50 -14.46 11.74 5.07
C ARG A 50 -14.14 12.27 3.68
N ARG A 51 -13.64 11.44 2.75
CA ARG A 51 -13.42 11.84 1.35
C ARG A 51 -14.74 12.22 0.67
N LYS A 52 -15.81 11.46 0.88
CA LYS A 52 -17.14 11.79 0.34
C LYS A 52 -17.67 13.12 0.89
N ALA A 53 -17.54 13.32 2.20
CA ALA A 53 -17.94 14.58 2.83
C ALA A 53 -17.16 15.78 2.27
N ARG A 54 -15.83 15.63 2.11
CA ARG A 54 -14.99 16.69 1.53
C ARG A 54 -15.34 16.96 0.07
N GLN A 55 -15.64 15.92 -0.72
CA GLN A 55 -16.09 16.11 -2.10
C GLN A 55 -17.39 16.92 -2.16
N ALA A 56 -18.37 16.62 -1.29
CA ALA A 56 -19.62 17.38 -1.24
C ALA A 56 -19.45 18.85 -0.82
N GLU A 57 -18.41 19.19 -0.05
CA GLU A 57 -18.04 20.59 0.20
C GLU A 57 -17.50 21.27 -1.05
N ILE A 58 -16.61 20.59 -1.77
CA ILE A 58 -16.02 21.10 -3.02
C ILE A 58 -17.11 21.31 -4.08
N ASP A 59 -18.03 20.37 -4.22
CA ASP A 59 -19.15 20.45 -5.17
C ASP A 59 -20.09 21.64 -4.87
N ARG A 60 -20.13 22.09 -3.61
CA ARG A 60 -20.86 23.30 -3.18
C ARG A 60 -20.06 24.60 -3.35
N GLY A 61 -18.89 24.53 -3.98
CA GLY A 61 -18.04 25.69 -4.27
C GLY A 61 -16.93 25.97 -3.25
N VAL A 62 -16.75 25.13 -2.22
CA VAL A 62 -15.64 25.29 -1.27
C VAL A 62 -14.36 24.72 -1.89
N LEU A 63 -13.63 25.56 -2.61
CA LEU A 63 -12.39 25.16 -3.29
C LEU A 63 -11.29 24.73 -2.30
N PRO A 64 -10.40 23.81 -2.69
CA PRO A 64 -9.23 23.45 -1.89
C PRO A 64 -8.27 24.64 -1.73
N ASP A 65 -7.79 24.85 -0.51
CA ASP A 65 -6.72 25.80 -0.18
C ASP A 65 -5.90 25.26 1.00
N PHE A 66 -4.78 25.93 1.31
CA PHE A 66 -3.93 25.58 2.44
C PHE A 66 -4.66 25.77 3.78
N LEU A 67 -4.67 24.71 4.57
CA LEU A 67 -5.26 24.70 5.91
C LEU A 67 -4.53 25.68 6.85
N PRO A 68 -5.23 26.70 7.42
CA PRO A 68 -4.64 27.63 8.36
C PRO A 68 -4.10 26.95 9.63
N GLU A 69 -4.78 25.91 10.12
CA GLU A 69 -4.42 25.22 11.36
C GLU A 69 -3.07 24.49 11.28
N THR A 70 -2.61 24.14 10.07
CA THR A 70 -1.30 23.48 9.85
C THR A 70 -0.22 24.44 9.35
N LYS A 71 -0.48 25.76 9.36
CA LYS A 71 0.47 26.78 8.90
C LYS A 71 1.82 26.70 9.63
N HIS A 72 1.78 26.53 10.95
CA HIS A 72 2.97 26.43 11.80
C HIS A 72 3.90 25.25 11.44
N ILE A 73 3.39 24.19 10.82
CA ILE A 73 4.20 23.05 10.34
C ILE A 73 4.95 23.45 9.07
N ARG A 74 4.25 24.13 8.13
CA ARG A 74 4.83 24.55 6.83
C ARG A 74 5.90 25.62 6.99
N GLU A 75 5.75 26.50 7.98
CA GLU A 75 6.67 27.62 8.24
C GLU A 75 7.86 27.21 9.12
N ASN A 76 7.88 25.98 9.65
CA ASN A 76 8.97 25.51 10.48
C ASN A 76 10.17 25.03 9.63
N ALA A 77 11.14 25.92 9.41
CA ALA A 77 12.38 25.61 8.68
C ALA A 77 13.33 24.61 9.39
N THR A 78 13.10 24.34 10.68
CA THR A 78 13.93 23.38 11.44
C THR A 78 13.52 21.93 11.20
N TRP A 79 12.27 21.70 10.81
CA TRP A 79 11.76 20.36 10.58
C TRP A 79 12.28 19.80 9.25
N LYS A 80 12.78 18.56 9.30
CA LYS A 80 13.20 17.79 8.12
C LYS A 80 12.69 16.36 8.24
N GLY A 81 12.40 15.74 7.10
CA GLY A 81 12.08 14.32 7.04
C GLY A 81 13.27 13.44 7.43
N ALA A 82 13.00 12.16 7.68
CA ALA A 82 14.05 11.18 7.93
C ALA A 82 15.02 11.10 6.72
N PRO A 83 16.33 10.88 6.96
CA PRO A 83 17.29 10.74 5.87
C PRO A 83 16.98 9.50 5.01
N PRO A 84 17.31 9.51 3.71
CA PRO A 84 17.11 8.34 2.86
C PRO A 84 17.91 7.14 3.35
N ALA A 85 17.30 5.95 3.30
CA ALA A 85 18.00 4.70 3.58
C ALA A 85 19.02 4.35 2.48
N PRO A 86 20.03 3.49 2.76
CA PRO A 86 20.94 2.98 1.74
C PRO A 86 20.18 2.41 0.54
N GLY A 87 20.61 2.78 -0.68
CA GLY A 87 19.92 2.42 -1.93
C GLY A 87 18.79 3.37 -2.36
N LEU A 88 18.37 4.31 -1.50
CA LEU A 88 17.36 5.33 -1.84
C LEU A 88 17.95 6.75 -1.96
N VAL A 89 19.28 6.87 -1.88
CA VAL A 89 19.99 8.15 -1.95
C VAL A 89 20.05 8.68 -3.39
N ASP A 90 20.25 7.79 -4.36
CA ASP A 90 20.28 8.11 -5.79
C ASP A 90 19.07 7.47 -6.48
N ARG A 91 18.15 8.30 -6.97
CA ARG A 91 16.87 7.91 -7.60
C ARG A 91 16.66 8.65 -8.92
N ARG A 92 17.75 8.99 -9.63
CA ARG A 92 17.72 9.81 -10.85
C ARG A 92 16.89 9.21 -11.98
N VAL A 93 16.87 7.88 -12.09
CA VAL A 93 16.08 7.14 -13.08
C VAL A 93 15.38 5.98 -12.39
N GLU A 94 14.06 5.92 -12.54
CA GLU A 94 13.22 4.86 -12.01
C GLU A 94 12.36 4.27 -13.11
N ILE A 95 12.19 2.95 -13.08
CA ILE A 95 11.24 2.25 -13.95
C ILE A 95 10.07 1.74 -13.13
N THR A 96 8.88 1.78 -13.73
CA THR A 96 7.65 1.25 -13.14
C THR A 96 7.15 0.11 -14.02
N GLY A 97 6.57 -0.93 -13.42
CA GLY A 97 6.19 -2.10 -14.19
C GLY A 97 5.46 -3.16 -13.38
N PRO A 98 4.93 -4.17 -14.09
CA PRO A 98 4.09 -5.18 -13.47
C PRO A 98 4.91 -6.22 -12.70
N THR A 99 4.26 -6.90 -11.76
CA THR A 99 4.88 -7.93 -10.91
C THR A 99 4.98 -9.31 -11.59
N ASP A 100 4.83 -9.36 -12.92
CA ASP A 100 5.08 -10.58 -13.68
C ASP A 100 6.57 -10.94 -13.65
N ARG A 101 6.88 -12.24 -13.53
CA ARG A 101 8.25 -12.73 -13.36
C ARG A 101 9.19 -12.23 -14.46
N LYS A 102 8.76 -12.21 -15.72
CA LYS A 102 9.61 -11.75 -16.83
C LYS A 102 9.90 -10.25 -16.71
N MET A 103 8.88 -9.47 -16.37
CA MET A 103 8.98 -8.02 -16.26
C MET A 103 9.81 -7.58 -15.06
N VAL A 104 9.68 -8.27 -13.92
CA VAL A 104 10.54 -8.04 -12.75
C VAL A 104 12.01 -8.27 -13.10
N VAL A 105 12.35 -9.35 -13.79
CA VAL A 105 13.74 -9.63 -14.21
C VAL A 105 14.25 -8.56 -15.17
N ASN A 106 13.46 -8.17 -16.17
CA ASN A 106 13.86 -7.14 -17.13
C ASN A 106 14.06 -5.79 -16.46
N ALA A 107 13.17 -5.40 -15.55
CA ALA A 107 13.25 -4.12 -14.86
C ALA A 107 14.46 -4.04 -13.90
N LEU A 108 14.77 -5.14 -13.20
CA LEU A 108 15.94 -5.19 -12.32
C LEU A 108 17.28 -5.23 -13.08
N ASN A 109 17.27 -5.63 -14.35
CA ASN A 109 18.46 -5.63 -15.22
C ASN A 109 18.59 -4.37 -16.08
N ALA A 110 17.62 -3.44 -16.01
CA ALA A 110 17.71 -2.18 -16.73
C ALA A 110 18.73 -1.25 -16.10
N ASP A 111 19.27 -0.31 -16.88
CA ASP A 111 20.18 0.73 -16.39
C ASP A 111 19.39 1.83 -15.64
N VAL A 112 18.89 1.46 -14.46
CA VAL A 112 18.04 2.28 -13.59
C VAL A 112 18.44 2.10 -12.14
N TYR A 113 18.15 3.09 -11.31
CA TYR A 113 18.47 3.06 -9.88
C TYR A 113 17.41 2.36 -9.05
N THR A 114 16.15 2.40 -9.48
CA THR A 114 15.02 1.86 -8.72
C THR A 114 13.95 1.29 -9.64
N TYR A 115 13.36 0.17 -9.21
CA TYR A 115 12.20 -0.43 -9.85
C TYR A 115 10.99 -0.43 -8.91
N MET A 116 9.90 0.22 -9.32
CA MET A 116 8.62 0.14 -8.63
C MET A 116 7.79 -1.02 -9.19
N ALA A 117 7.79 -2.14 -8.45
CA ALA A 117 6.95 -3.29 -8.74
C ALA A 117 5.49 -3.01 -8.35
N ASP A 118 4.64 -2.78 -9.35
CA ASP A 118 3.32 -2.20 -9.16
C ASP A 118 2.20 -3.25 -8.99
N PHE A 119 1.34 -3.03 -7.99
CA PHE A 119 0.09 -3.77 -7.74
C PHE A 119 -1.17 -2.88 -7.85
N GLU A 120 -1.03 -1.58 -8.05
CA GLU A 120 -2.14 -0.61 -8.03
C GLU A 120 -2.68 -0.27 -9.42
N GLY A 121 -1.82 0.11 -10.38
CA GLY A 121 -2.24 0.74 -11.63
C GLY A 121 -2.03 -0.10 -12.89
N VAL A 122 -0.78 -0.46 -13.19
CA VAL A 122 -0.39 -1.10 -14.47
C VAL A 122 -0.72 -2.60 -14.50
N CYS A 123 -0.95 -3.19 -13.31
CA CYS A 123 -1.16 -4.63 -13.11
C CYS A 123 -2.63 -5.07 -12.94
N PHE A 124 -3.58 -4.15 -12.72
CA PHE A 124 -4.86 -4.53 -12.14
C PHE A 124 -5.88 -5.01 -13.19
N SER A 125 -5.73 -6.27 -13.62
CA SER A 125 -6.88 -7.14 -13.89
C SER A 125 -6.94 -8.11 -12.70
N PRO A 126 -8.00 -8.10 -11.86
CA PRO A 126 -8.11 -8.98 -10.70
C PRO A 126 -8.41 -10.41 -11.16
N ARG A 127 -7.42 -11.06 -11.77
CA ARG A 127 -7.43 -12.48 -12.02
C ARG A 127 -6.54 -13.13 -10.98
N THR A 128 -7.17 -13.75 -9.98
CA THR A 128 -6.59 -15.00 -9.47
C THR A 128 -6.28 -15.82 -10.72
N LYS A 129 -5.03 -16.27 -10.89
CA LYS A 129 -4.64 -17.01 -12.11
C LYS A 129 -5.44 -18.31 -12.17
N GLN A 130 -6.67 -18.25 -12.70
CA GLN A 130 -7.42 -19.39 -13.20
C GLN A 130 -6.67 -19.83 -14.44
N LYS A 131 -5.81 -20.82 -14.26
CA LYS A 131 -5.55 -21.80 -15.31
C LYS A 131 -6.51 -22.95 -15.12
#